data_AF-A0A2N5IWB0-F1
#
_entry.id   AF-A0A2N5IWB0-F1
#
_cell.length_a   1.000
_cell.length_b   1.000
_cell.length_c   1.000
_cell.angle_alpha   90.00
_cell.angle_beta   90.00
_cell.angle_gamma   90.00
#
_symmetry.space_group_name_H-M   'P 1'
#
loop_
_entity.id
_entity.type
_entity.pdbx_description
1 polymer ?
#
loop_
_entity_poly.entity_id
_entity_poly.type
_entity_poly.pdbx_seq_one_letter_code
_entity_poly.pdbx_strand_id
1 'polypeptide(L)'
;MTFKIHAIPAADAADRIAPYDGVAEAVFVDADGNPVDLTAGSTPADGSITSDMLAAGAVNTAAIGDGQVTAAKLAKGVLPAAYTLPAATATALGGVKQGAAVPNVAADADAAALASAFNGLLTQLRAAGVIAPK
;
A
#
# COMPACT_ATOMS: atom_id res chain seq x y z
N MET A 1 -43.83 -11.22 -3.05
CA MET A 1 -44.82 -10.13 -2.91
C MET A 1 -44.13 -8.82 -3.27
N THR A 2 -44.62 -8.08 -4.26
CA THR A 2 -44.08 -6.76 -4.61
C THR A 2 -44.90 -5.71 -3.88
N PHE A 3 -44.30 -4.98 -2.95
CA PHE A 3 -44.94 -3.81 -2.35
C PHE A 3 -44.66 -2.59 -3.23
N LYS A 4 -45.72 -1.99 -3.80
CA LYS A 4 -45.63 -0.74 -4.57
C LYS A 4 -46.21 0.40 -3.75
N ILE A 5 -45.36 1.34 -3.35
CA ILE A 5 -45.80 2.61 -2.78
C ILE A 5 -46.28 3.48 -3.95
N HIS A 6 -47.55 3.84 -3.96
CA HIS A 6 -48.12 4.77 -4.94
C HIS A 6 -48.47 6.07 -4.22
N ALA A 7 -48.20 7.21 -4.86
CA ALA A 7 -48.71 8.49 -4.37
C ALA A 7 -50.24 8.43 -4.30
N ILE A 8 -50.80 8.94 -3.21
CA ILE A 8 -52.26 9.07 -3.06
C ILE A 8 -52.65 10.33 -3.83
N PRO A 9 -53.52 10.25 -4.85
CA PRO A 9 -54.06 11.43 -5.51
C PRO A 9 -54.73 12.34 -4.49
N ALA A 10 -54.58 13.66 -4.63
CA ALA A 10 -55.13 14.62 -3.66
C ALA A 10 -56.65 14.47 -3.43
N ALA A 11 -57.38 14.00 -4.44
CA ALA A 11 -58.82 13.74 -4.36
C ALA A 11 -59.18 12.61 -3.37
N ASP A 12 -58.28 11.64 -3.17
CA ASP A 12 -58.51 10.46 -2.33
C ASP A 12 -57.84 10.61 -0.94
N ALA A 13 -57.21 11.76 -0.69
CA ALA A 13 -56.49 12.03 0.55
C ALA A 13 -57.42 11.96 1.77
N ALA A 14 -58.65 12.47 1.67
CA ALA A 14 -59.60 12.45 2.78
C ALA A 14 -59.95 11.03 3.22
N ASP A 15 -60.11 10.09 2.29
CA ASP A 15 -60.51 8.71 2.63
C ASP A 15 -59.31 7.83 3.02
N ARG A 16 -58.11 8.15 2.52
CA ARG A 16 -56.92 7.31 2.70
C ARG A 16 -55.88 7.85 3.68
N ILE A 17 -55.93 9.14 4.00
CA ILE A 17 -55.03 9.81 4.95
C ILE A 17 -55.78 10.13 6.24
N ALA A 18 -57.02 10.64 6.17
CA ALA A 18 -57.75 11.06 7.38
C ALA A 18 -58.01 9.92 8.40
N PRO A 19 -58.19 8.64 8.02
CA PRO A 19 -58.29 7.55 9.00
C PRO A 19 -57.01 7.32 9.81
N TYR A 20 -55.88 7.84 9.32
CA TYR A 20 -54.56 7.75 9.94
C TYR A 20 -54.08 9.14 10.43
N ASP A 21 -54.97 10.14 10.42
CA ASP A 21 -54.70 11.46 10.99
C ASP A 21 -54.50 11.30 12.50
N GLY A 22 -53.26 11.53 12.96
CA GLY A 22 -52.81 11.24 14.33
C GLY A 22 -51.71 10.17 14.45
N VAL A 23 -51.34 9.46 13.37
CA VAL A 23 -50.12 8.64 13.35
C VAL A 23 -48.90 9.57 13.33
N ALA A 24 -48.16 9.63 14.43
CA ALA A 24 -47.02 10.54 14.59
C ALA A 24 -45.73 10.05 13.91
N GLU A 25 -45.61 8.74 13.63
CA GLU A 25 -44.40 8.14 13.07
C GLU A 25 -44.77 6.97 12.15
N ALA A 26 -44.25 6.99 10.92
CA ALA A 26 -44.37 5.88 9.98
C ALA A 26 -43.06 5.07 10.01
N VAL A 27 -43.14 3.82 10.50
CA VAL A 27 -41.99 2.91 10.55
C VAL A 27 -42.10 1.91 9.39
N PHE A 28 -41.11 1.91 8.51
CA PHE A 28 -40.97 0.86 7.51
C PHE A 28 -40.36 -0.38 8.18
N VAL A 29 -40.96 -1.55 7.96
CA VAL A 29 -40.47 -2.81 8.50
C VAL A 29 -39.98 -3.74 7.39
N ASP A 30 -38.98 -4.58 7.68
CA ASP A 30 -38.51 -5.62 6.78
C ASP A 30 -39.48 -6.82 6.74
N ALA A 31 -39.11 -7.89 6.03
CA ALA A 31 -39.94 -9.09 5.90
C ALA A 31 -40.15 -9.84 7.23
N ASP A 32 -39.30 -9.60 8.23
CA ASP A 32 -39.34 -10.21 9.55
C ASP A 32 -40.02 -9.30 10.59
N GLY A 33 -40.47 -8.10 10.18
CA GLY A 33 -41.16 -7.14 11.04
C GLY A 33 -40.23 -6.20 11.82
N ASN A 34 -38.92 -6.21 11.55
CA ASN A 34 -37.98 -5.30 12.21
C ASN A 34 -37.99 -3.92 11.51
N PRO A 35 -37.86 -2.81 12.25
CA PRO A 35 -37.74 -1.49 11.66
C PRO A 35 -36.53 -1.40 10.73
N VAL A 36 -36.75 -0.93 9.50
CA VAL A 36 -35.68 -0.65 8.52
C VAL A 36 -35.12 0.73 8.84
N ASP A 37 -33.83 0.78 9.17
CA ASP A 37 -33.12 2.06 9.26
C ASP A 37 -32.81 2.58 7.85
N LEU A 38 -33.52 3.64 7.46
CA LEU A 38 -33.33 4.33 6.18
C LEU A 38 -32.28 5.46 6.28
N THR A 39 -31.72 5.69 7.47
CA THR A 39 -30.91 6.87 7.80
C THR A 39 -29.47 6.54 8.19
N ALA A 40 -29.22 5.41 8.84
CA ALA A 40 -27.88 4.88 8.99
C ALA A 40 -27.57 4.02 7.75
N GLY A 41 -26.71 4.51 6.86
CA GLY A 41 -26.23 3.73 5.74
C GLY A 41 -25.76 2.36 6.23
N SER A 42 -26.48 1.30 5.87
CA SER A 42 -26.11 -0.06 6.22
C SER A 42 -24.78 -0.42 5.55
N THR A 43 -23.93 -1.18 6.23
CA THR A 43 -22.78 -1.81 5.57
C THR A 43 -23.29 -2.65 4.40
N PRO A 44 -22.82 -2.42 3.16
CA PRO A 44 -23.20 -3.23 2.02
C PRO A 44 -22.84 -4.69 2.27
N ALA A 45 -23.68 -5.62 1.80
CA ALA A 45 -23.35 -7.04 1.84
C ALA A 45 -22.09 -7.33 1.01
N ASP A 46 -21.36 -8.38 1.37
CA ASP A 46 -20.16 -8.80 0.64
C ASP A 46 -20.46 -8.99 -0.86
N GLY A 47 -19.63 -8.38 -1.72
CA GLY A 47 -19.77 -8.46 -3.18
C GLY A 47 -20.96 -7.68 -3.77
N SER A 48 -21.75 -6.97 -2.96
CA SER A 48 -22.89 -6.17 -3.46
C SER A 48 -22.48 -4.89 -4.20
N ILE A 49 -21.26 -4.41 -3.99
CA ILE A 49 -20.71 -3.25 -4.68
C ILE A 49 -20.15 -3.69 -6.04
N THR A 50 -20.74 -3.16 -7.12
CA THR A 50 -20.31 -3.38 -8.50
C THR A 50 -19.52 -2.17 -9.03
N SER A 51 -18.88 -2.33 -10.20
CA SER A 51 -18.15 -1.23 -10.86
C SER A 51 -19.05 -0.05 -11.20
N ASP A 52 -20.30 -0.30 -11.57
CA ASP A 52 -21.25 0.75 -11.99
C ASP A 52 -21.68 1.63 -10.81
N MET A 53 -21.54 1.13 -9.58
CA MET A 53 -21.79 1.89 -8.35
C MET A 53 -20.60 2.78 -7.97
N LEU A 54 -19.43 2.60 -8.58
CA LEU A 54 -18.22 3.37 -8.33
C LEU A 54 -17.94 4.32 -9.50
N ALA A 55 -18.33 5.57 -9.34
CA ALA A 55 -17.98 6.62 -10.31
C ALA A 55 -16.45 6.76 -10.44
N ALA A 56 -15.99 7.32 -11.57
CA ALA A 56 -14.57 7.60 -11.76
C ALA A 56 -14.02 8.47 -10.62
N GLY A 57 -12.93 8.01 -9.99
CA GLY A 57 -12.32 8.69 -8.84
C GLY A 57 -13.05 8.50 -7.49
N ALA A 58 -14.11 7.69 -7.42
CA ALA A 58 -14.82 7.40 -6.17
C ALA A 58 -13.88 6.77 -5.12
N VAL A 59 -12.95 5.92 -5.56
CA VAL A 59 -11.87 5.38 -4.73
C VAL A 59 -10.63 6.25 -4.94
N ASN A 60 -10.45 7.25 -4.08
CA ASN A 60 -9.30 8.14 -4.08
C ASN A 60 -8.31 7.79 -2.94
N THR A 61 -7.22 8.54 -2.82
CA THR A 61 -6.19 8.30 -1.79
C THR A 61 -6.71 8.46 -0.37
N ALA A 62 -7.70 9.33 -0.11
CA ALA A 62 -8.31 9.47 1.22
C ALA A 62 -9.25 8.29 1.55
N ALA A 63 -9.87 7.69 0.53
CA ALA A 63 -10.69 6.49 0.69
C ALA A 63 -9.84 5.22 0.95
N ILE A 64 -8.55 5.24 0.60
CA ILE A 64 -7.59 4.16 0.86
C ILE A 64 -6.67 4.58 2.02
N GLY A 65 -7.01 4.18 3.25
CA GLY A 65 -6.17 4.43 4.41
C GLY A 65 -4.79 3.75 4.33
N ASP A 66 -3.86 4.23 5.17
CA ASP A 66 -2.51 3.69 5.25
C ASP A 66 -2.51 2.18 5.56
N GLY A 67 -1.68 1.43 4.86
CA GLY A 67 -1.56 -0.02 5.04
C GLY A 67 -2.74 -0.84 4.52
N GLN A 68 -3.80 -0.23 3.99
CA GLN A 68 -4.96 -0.97 3.46
C GLN A 68 -4.61 -1.80 2.22
N VAL A 69 -3.69 -1.33 1.38
CA VAL A 69 -3.18 -2.05 0.21
C VAL A 69 -1.79 -2.59 0.54
N THR A 70 -1.71 -3.88 0.87
CA THR A 70 -0.45 -4.54 1.25
C THR A 70 0.15 -5.30 0.08
N ALA A 71 1.43 -5.67 0.19
CA ALA A 71 2.11 -6.49 -0.82
C ALA A 71 1.38 -7.82 -1.10
N ALA A 72 0.72 -8.41 -0.10
CA ALA A 72 -0.05 -9.64 -0.25
C ALA A 72 -1.36 -9.45 -1.04
N LYS A 73 -1.90 -8.22 -1.10
CA LYS A 73 -3.10 -7.88 -1.89
C LYS A 73 -2.79 -7.57 -3.35
N LEU A 74 -1.52 -7.37 -3.69
CA LEU A 74 -1.07 -7.06 -5.04
C LEU A 74 -0.66 -8.34 -5.78
N ALA A 75 -0.99 -8.41 -7.07
CA ALA A 75 -0.53 -9.48 -7.93
C ALA A 75 1.00 -9.47 -8.06
N LYS A 76 1.57 -10.66 -8.33
CA LYS A 76 3.01 -10.81 -8.54
C LYS A 76 3.48 -9.94 -9.72
N GLY A 77 4.58 -9.21 -9.53
CA GLY A 77 5.16 -8.33 -10.55
C GLY A 77 4.66 -6.88 -10.51
N VAL A 78 3.62 -6.56 -9.73
CA VAL A 78 3.21 -5.15 -9.51
C VAL A 78 4.24 -4.41 -8.66
N LEU A 79 4.74 -5.07 -7.61
CA LEU A 79 5.84 -4.54 -6.81
C LEU A 79 7.18 -4.93 -7.44
N PRO A 80 8.13 -3.99 -7.58
CA PRO A 80 9.50 -4.34 -7.95
C PRO A 80 10.12 -5.23 -6.87
N ALA A 81 11.04 -6.11 -7.28
CA ALA A 81 11.82 -6.89 -6.33
C ALA A 81 12.64 -5.95 -5.44
N ALA A 82 12.78 -6.31 -4.16
CA ALA A 82 13.64 -5.56 -3.25
C ALA A 82 15.07 -5.50 -3.82
N TYR A 83 15.60 -4.28 -3.96
CA TYR A 83 16.95 -4.09 -4.47
C TYR A 83 17.96 -4.61 -3.45
N THR A 84 18.87 -5.48 -3.89
CA THR A 84 20.02 -5.93 -3.12
C THR A 84 21.27 -5.43 -3.83
N LEU A 85 22.10 -4.64 -3.15
CA LEU A 85 23.35 -4.11 -3.72
C LEU A 85 24.31 -5.27 -4.02
N PRO A 86 24.63 -5.58 -5.30
CA PRO A 86 25.60 -6.61 -5.63
C PRO A 86 27.01 -6.16 -5.27
N ALA A 87 27.93 -7.10 -5.07
CA ALA A 87 29.35 -6.79 -4.99
C ALA A 87 29.86 -6.34 -6.37
N ALA A 88 30.80 -5.40 -6.39
CA ALA A 88 31.46 -5.01 -7.63
C ALA A 88 32.22 -6.19 -8.25
N THR A 89 32.17 -6.30 -9.58
CA THR A 89 32.94 -7.29 -10.35
C THR A 89 33.66 -6.60 -11.50
N ALA A 90 34.54 -7.33 -12.20
CA ALA A 90 35.22 -6.79 -13.38
C ALA A 90 34.27 -6.41 -14.53
N THR A 91 33.05 -6.93 -14.54
CA THR A 91 32.08 -6.77 -15.65
C THR A 91 30.76 -6.13 -15.23
N ALA A 92 30.56 -5.87 -13.93
CA ALA A 92 29.33 -5.28 -13.41
C ALA A 92 29.60 -4.32 -12.24
N LEU A 93 28.88 -3.20 -12.24
CA LEU A 93 28.87 -2.25 -11.14
C LEU A 93 28.27 -2.89 -9.88
N GLY A 94 28.82 -2.51 -8.73
CA GLY A 94 28.36 -2.96 -7.43
C GLY A 94 29.06 -2.23 -6.29
N GLY A 95 28.73 -2.59 -5.06
CA GLY A 95 29.34 -2.04 -3.85
C GLY A 95 30.71 -2.62 -3.56
N VAL A 96 31.57 -1.81 -2.95
CA VAL A 96 32.83 -2.21 -2.31
C VAL A 96 32.77 -1.91 -0.82
N LYS A 97 33.56 -2.62 -0.02
CA LYS A 97 33.70 -2.29 1.40
C LYS A 97 34.71 -1.15 1.56
N GLN A 98 34.62 -0.41 2.66
CA GLN A 98 35.66 0.54 3.03
C GLN A 98 36.97 -0.21 3.33
N GLY A 99 38.08 0.29 2.79
CA GLY A 99 39.41 -0.21 3.12
C GLY A 99 39.80 0.09 4.57
N ALA A 100 40.71 -0.72 5.12
CA ALA A 100 41.32 -0.41 6.41
C ALA A 100 42.20 0.85 6.32
N ALA A 101 42.55 1.44 7.46
CA ALA A 101 43.48 2.56 7.49
C ALA A 101 44.87 2.11 7.01
N VAL A 102 45.45 2.87 6.08
CA VAL A 102 46.83 2.70 5.61
C VAL A 102 47.68 3.81 6.22
N PRO A 103 48.65 3.49 7.08
CA PRO A 103 49.57 4.50 7.62
C PRO A 103 50.44 5.12 6.52
N ASN A 104 50.80 6.39 6.71
CA ASN A 104 51.80 7.04 5.86
C ASN A 104 53.17 6.38 6.08
N VAL A 105 53.94 6.29 4.99
CA VAL A 105 55.33 5.83 5.05
C VAL A 105 56.21 6.92 5.67
N ALA A 106 57.22 6.53 6.45
CA ALA A 106 58.20 7.47 7.02
C ALA A 106 58.99 8.19 5.92
N ALA A 107 59.43 9.43 6.19
CA ALA A 107 60.11 10.25 5.19
C ALA A 107 61.49 9.70 4.77
N ASP A 108 62.13 8.95 5.65
CA ASP A 108 63.45 8.30 5.49
C ASP A 108 63.33 6.78 5.25
N ALA A 109 62.13 6.30 4.91
CA ALA A 109 61.90 4.88 4.66
C ALA A 109 62.79 4.36 3.52
N ASP A 110 63.43 3.23 3.78
CA ASP A 110 64.21 2.52 2.77
C ASP A 110 63.31 1.84 1.72
N ALA A 111 63.95 1.29 0.68
CA ALA A 111 63.25 0.59 -0.40
C ALA A 111 62.46 -0.64 0.10
N ALA A 112 62.91 -1.29 1.17
CA ALA A 112 62.24 -2.48 1.72
C ALA A 112 60.95 -2.09 2.45
N ALA A 113 60.97 -1.00 3.23
CA ALA A 113 59.80 -0.44 3.89
C ALA A 113 58.74 0.03 2.88
N LEU A 114 59.15 0.70 1.79
CA LEU A 114 58.25 1.09 0.70
C LEU A 114 57.60 -0.12 0.01
N ALA A 115 58.38 -1.16 -0.29
CA ALA A 115 57.85 -2.39 -0.90
C ALA A 115 56.85 -3.11 0.02
N SER A 116 57.12 -3.11 1.33
CA SER A 116 56.21 -3.66 2.34
C SER A 116 54.90 -2.88 2.38
N ALA A 117 54.95 -1.54 2.46
CA ALA A 117 53.76 -0.69 2.47
C ALA A 117 52.91 -0.86 1.20
N PHE A 118 53.55 -0.94 0.03
CA PHE A 118 52.85 -1.16 -1.24
C PHE A 118 52.13 -2.52 -1.28
N ASN A 119 52.81 -3.60 -0.88
CA ASN A 119 52.18 -4.92 -0.81
C ASN A 119 51.08 -4.97 0.25
N GLY A 120 51.22 -4.22 1.35
CA GLY A 120 50.19 -4.01 2.36
C GLY A 120 48.94 -3.34 1.77
N LEU A 121 49.10 -2.22 1.06
CA LEU A 121 48.01 -1.54 0.36
C LEU A 121 47.30 -2.48 -0.63
N LEU A 122 48.06 -3.19 -1.47
CA LEU A 122 47.49 -4.15 -2.42
C LEU A 122 46.70 -5.25 -1.72
N THR A 123 47.15 -5.69 -0.54
CA THR A 123 46.44 -6.69 0.28
C THR A 123 45.12 -6.09 0.80
N GLN A 124 45.14 -4.86 1.31
CA GLN A 124 43.95 -4.20 1.82
C GLN A 124 42.91 -3.92 0.72
N LEU A 125 43.34 -3.48 -0.47
CA LEU A 125 42.44 -3.22 -1.60
C LEU A 125 41.77 -4.51 -2.11
N ARG A 126 42.49 -5.65 -2.09
CA ARG A 126 41.91 -6.98 -2.38
C ARG A 126 40.89 -7.38 -1.31
N ALA A 127 41.23 -7.21 -0.03
CA ALA A 127 40.35 -7.54 1.07
C ALA A 127 39.04 -6.69 1.07
N ALA A 128 39.13 -5.43 0.63
CA ALA A 128 37.98 -4.54 0.47
C ALA A 128 37.12 -4.84 -0.77
N GLY A 129 37.59 -5.71 -1.67
CA GLY A 129 36.92 -6.03 -2.94
C GLY A 129 37.08 -4.94 -4.02
N VAL A 130 38.04 -4.03 -3.87
CA VAL A 130 38.31 -2.95 -4.83
C VAL A 130 39.08 -3.45 -6.05
N ILE A 131 39.99 -4.41 -5.83
CA ILE A 131 40.75 -5.08 -6.89
C ILE A 131 40.63 -6.59 -6.75
N ALA A 132 40.78 -7.32 -7.86
CA ALA A 132 40.64 -8.78 -7.87
C ALA A 132 41.71 -9.48 -7.00
N PRO A 133 41.36 -10.61 -6.34
CA PRO A 133 42.34 -11.46 -5.67
C PRO A 133 43.36 -12.02 -6.66
N LYS A 134 44.53 -12.43 -6.13
CA LYS A 134 45.55 -13.12 -6.94
C LYS A 134 45.10 -14.53 -7.29
#